data_AF-A0A2P7U2Y1-F1
#
_entry.id   AF-A0A2P7U2Y1-F1
#
_cell.length_a   1.000
_cell.length_b   1.000
_cell.length_c   1.000
_cell.angle_alpha   90.00
_cell.angle_beta   90.00
_cell.angle_gamma   90.00
#
_symmetry.space_group_name_H-M   'P 1'
#
loop_
_entity.id
_entity.type
_entity.pdbx_description
1 polymer ?
#
loop_
_entity_poly.entity_id
_entity_poly.type
_entity_poly.pdbx_seq_one_letter_code
_entity_poly.pdbx_strand_id
1 'polypeptide(L)'
;MGYFDDAIVYLEEMFKASRNTNDPLLLRALAQLGMLYGFMEQPGLIIERLNMMTSHNPNQNVGLIRLLQLLKNTKIKEAVLVSVILAGKELLKEKGFQIPTYAFHYSVELDNVIELRMLCFCNNLAKLVEADEALSALLIDMEDSVDSNLINFNISCRPFNSSHGIGC
;
A
#
# COMPACT_ATOMS: atom_id res chain seq x y z
N MET A 1 -12.21 -8.33 9.80
CA MET A 1 -12.28 -6.87 10.02
C MET A 1 -11.43 -6.42 11.20
N GLY A 2 -11.53 -7.00 12.40
CA GLY A 2 -10.82 -6.52 13.62
C GLY A 2 -9.35 -6.07 13.49
N TYR A 3 -8.47 -6.86 12.86
CA TYR A 3 -7.03 -6.51 12.82
C TYR A 3 -6.67 -5.30 11.94
N PHE A 4 -7.50 -4.94 10.95
CA PHE A 4 -7.19 -3.79 10.08
C PHE A 4 -7.63 -2.47 10.73
N ASP A 5 -8.79 -2.49 11.39
CA ASP A 5 -9.28 -1.37 12.19
C ASP A 5 -8.34 -1.09 13.38
N ASP A 6 -7.89 -2.14 14.06
CA ASP A 6 -6.89 -2.02 15.12
C ASP A 6 -5.57 -1.44 14.57
N ALA A 7 -5.10 -1.89 13.40
CA ALA A 7 -3.89 -1.36 12.77
C ALA A 7 -4.03 0.12 12.38
N ILE A 8 -5.20 0.56 11.94
CA ILE A 8 -5.51 1.98 11.69
C ILE A 8 -5.37 2.79 12.98
N VAL A 9 -5.99 2.33 14.07
CA VAL A 9 -5.91 3.00 15.38
C VAL A 9 -4.45 3.11 15.85
N TYR A 10 -3.68 2.03 15.78
CA TYR A 10 -2.26 2.04 16.12
C TYR A 10 -1.46 2.99 15.24
N LEU A 11 -1.75 3.06 13.93
CA LEU A 11 -1.08 4.00 13.02
C LEU A 11 -1.36 5.44 13.38
N GLU A 12 -2.60 5.79 13.74
CA GLU A 12 -2.95 7.13 14.21
C GLU A 12 -2.19 7.50 15.48
N GLU A 13 -2.04 6.57 16.43
CA GLU A 13 -1.24 6.77 17.63
C GLU A 13 0.24 6.96 17.30
N MET A 14 0.79 6.16 16.37
CA MET A 14 2.16 6.29 15.90
C MET A 14 2.40 7.64 15.21
N PHE A 15 1.45 8.14 14.40
CA PHE A 15 1.55 9.47 13.81
C PHE A 15 1.60 10.56 14.88
N LYS A 16 0.77 10.47 15.93
CA LYS A 16 0.81 11.42 17.06
C LYS A 16 2.16 11.35 17.78
N ALA A 17 2.66 10.15 18.08
CA ALA A 17 3.94 9.94 18.74
C ALA A 17 5.13 10.41 17.89
N SER A 18 5.03 10.31 16.57
CA SER A 18 6.10 10.69 15.62
C SER A 18 6.51 12.16 15.74
N ARG A 19 5.62 13.02 16.23
CA ARG A 19 5.89 14.45 16.48
C ARG A 19 7.04 14.66 17.46
N ASN A 20 7.33 13.68 18.31
CA ASN A 20 8.35 13.76 19.35
C ASN A 20 9.68 13.05 18.98
N THR A 21 9.80 12.48 17.78
CA THR A 21 11.05 11.83 17.33
C THR A 21 11.60 12.51 16.08
N ASN A 22 12.92 12.64 15.98
CA ASN A 22 13.63 13.13 14.79
C ASN A 22 14.38 11.99 14.07
N ASP A 23 14.14 10.73 14.42
CA ASP A 23 14.79 9.59 13.78
C ASP A 23 14.31 9.43 12.32
N PRO A 24 15.17 9.67 11.30
CA PRO A 24 14.74 9.61 9.92
C PRO A 24 14.34 8.21 9.45
N LEU A 25 14.91 7.15 10.05
CA LEU A 25 14.57 5.77 9.69
C LEU A 25 13.15 5.42 10.12
N LEU A 26 12.80 5.76 11.37
CA LEU A 26 11.45 5.54 11.90
C LEU A 26 10.42 6.38 11.15
N LEU A 27 10.74 7.64 10.87
CA LEU A 27 9.84 8.54 10.13
C LEU A 27 9.59 8.04 8.69
N ARG A 28 10.61 7.55 7.98
CA ARG A 28 10.43 6.97 6.64
C ARG A 28 9.55 5.73 6.66
N ALA A 29 9.83 4.80 7.58
CA ALA A 29 9.03 3.59 7.73
C ALA A 29 7.57 3.92 8.04
N LEU A 30 7.33 4.88 8.92
CA LEU A 30 5.97 5.32 9.28
C LEU A 30 5.25 6.01 8.12
N ALA A 31 5.94 6.86 7.34
CA ALA A 31 5.35 7.47 6.15
C ALA A 31 4.96 6.42 5.11
N GLN A 32 5.83 5.43 4.87
CA GLN A 32 5.56 4.32 3.95
C GLN A 32 4.36 3.49 4.43
N LEU A 33 4.37 3.06 5.69
CA LEU A 33 3.29 2.26 6.26
C LEU A 33 1.97 3.02 6.28
N GLY A 34 2.00 4.32 6.58
CA GLY A 34 0.85 5.20 6.48
C GLY A 34 0.23 5.20 5.09
N MET A 35 1.03 5.42 4.06
CA MET A 35 0.56 5.40 2.67
C MET A 35 -0.02 4.04 2.28
N LEU A 36 0.57 2.93 2.75
CA LEU A 36 0.00 1.59 2.53
C LEU A 36 -1.43 1.46 3.07
N TYR A 37 -1.71 2.07 4.22
CA TYR A 37 -3.04 2.05 4.81
C TYR A 37 -3.99 3.13 4.25
N GLY A 38 -3.58 3.83 3.19
CA GLY A 38 -4.38 4.84 2.50
C GLY A 38 -4.24 6.26 3.07
N PHE A 39 -3.45 6.46 4.13
CA PHE A 39 -3.21 7.79 4.67
C PHE A 39 -2.33 8.61 3.72
N MET A 40 -2.77 9.82 3.36
CA MET A 40 -1.99 10.71 2.47
C MET A 40 -1.52 11.98 3.19
N GLU A 41 -2.29 12.49 4.14
CA GLU A 41 -1.98 13.75 4.81
C GLU A 41 -0.82 13.59 5.80
N GLN A 42 -0.93 12.66 6.75
CA GLN A 42 0.11 12.45 7.77
C GLN A 42 1.45 12.01 7.16
N PRO A 43 1.51 11.06 6.20
CA PRO A 43 2.76 10.76 5.50
C PRO A 43 3.34 11.97 4.75
N GLY A 44 2.50 12.84 4.18
CA GLY A 44 2.94 14.07 3.54
C GLY A 44 3.70 15.00 4.49
N LEU A 45 3.13 15.25 5.68
CA LEU A 45 3.78 16.06 6.72
C LEU A 45 5.10 15.45 7.19
N ILE A 46 5.15 14.12 7.33
CA ILE A 46 6.37 13.41 7.70
C ILE A 46 7.45 13.53 6.63
N ILE A 47 7.09 13.39 5.34
CA ILE A 47 8.01 13.52 4.21
C ILE A 47 8.55 14.95 4.10
N GLU A 48 7.72 15.97 4.29
CA GLU A 48 8.17 17.38 4.33
C GLU A 48 9.21 17.59 5.44
N ARG A 49 8.92 17.08 6.64
CA ARG A 49 9.85 17.14 7.78
C ARG A 49 11.15 16.39 7.50
N LEU A 50 11.08 15.19 6.93
CA LEU A 50 12.25 14.41 6.51
C LEU A 50 13.13 15.19 5.54
N ASN A 51 12.53 15.87 4.56
CA ASN A 51 13.27 16.68 3.58
C ASN A 51 13.99 17.87 4.23
N MET A 52 13.39 18.50 5.25
CA MET A 52 14.04 19.55 6.03
C MET A 52 15.25 19.03 6.81
N MET A 53 15.23 17.76 7.25
CA MET A 53 16.33 17.11 7.96
C MET A 53 17.47 16.67 7.02
N THR A 54 17.16 16.24 5.80
CA THR A 54 18.11 15.63 4.86
C THR A 54 18.81 16.63 3.94
N SER A 55 19.13 17.84 4.41
CA SER A 55 19.74 18.94 3.63
C SER A 55 21.06 18.58 2.91
N HIS A 56 21.64 17.39 3.15
CA HIS A 56 22.88 16.90 2.54
C HIS A 56 22.70 15.71 1.59
N ASN A 57 21.49 15.16 1.44
CA ASN A 57 21.23 14.09 0.47
C ASN A 57 19.79 14.19 -0.11
N PRO A 58 19.58 15.04 -1.13
CA PRO A 58 18.26 15.36 -1.67
C PRO A 58 17.54 14.17 -2.32
N ASN A 59 18.24 13.06 -2.56
CA ASN A 59 17.68 11.89 -3.24
C ASN A 59 17.07 10.84 -2.29
N GLN A 60 17.24 10.98 -0.96
CA GLN A 60 16.86 9.91 -0.02
C GLN A 60 15.37 9.62 0.07
N ASN A 61 14.51 10.62 -0.20
CA ASN A 61 13.05 10.46 -0.04
C ASN A 61 12.30 10.51 -1.39
N VAL A 62 13.00 10.51 -2.53
CA VAL A 62 12.40 10.65 -3.87
C VAL A 62 11.34 9.59 -4.15
N GLY A 63 11.59 8.33 -3.74
CA GLY A 63 10.62 7.25 -3.90
C GLY A 63 9.32 7.49 -3.11
N LEU A 64 9.42 7.94 -1.85
CA LEU A 64 8.26 8.24 -1.01
C LEU A 64 7.47 9.44 -1.55
N ILE A 65 8.17 10.50 -1.99
CA ILE A 65 7.54 11.69 -2.59
C ILE A 65 6.77 11.28 -3.86
N ARG A 66 7.41 10.49 -4.73
CA ARG A 66 6.80 10.03 -5.97
C ARG A 66 5.55 9.19 -5.71
N LEU A 67 5.62 8.24 -4.77
CA LEU A 67 4.48 7.42 -4.40
C LEU A 67 3.33 8.27 -3.85
N LEU A 68 3.63 9.20 -2.92
CA LEU A 68 2.62 10.10 -2.36
C LEU A 68 1.94 10.96 -3.44
N GLN A 69 2.73 11.50 -4.37
CA GLN A 69 2.22 12.31 -5.47
C GLN A 69 1.30 11.49 -6.38
N LEU A 70 1.70 10.27 -6.75
CA LEU A 70 0.88 9.39 -7.55
C LEU A 70 -0.43 9.06 -6.85
N LEU A 71 -0.37 8.65 -5.59
CA LEU A 71 -1.57 8.35 -4.79
C LEU A 71 -2.52 9.55 -4.72
N LYS A 72 -2.00 10.77 -4.46
CA LYS A 72 -2.80 12.00 -4.48
C LYS A 72 -3.38 12.32 -5.85
N ASN A 73 -2.65 12.08 -6.93
CA ASN A 73 -3.09 12.35 -8.29
C ASN A 73 -4.26 11.45 -8.73
N THR A 74 -4.38 10.25 -8.16
CA THR A 74 -5.54 9.38 -8.40
C THR A 74 -6.85 9.98 -7.87
N LYS A 75 -6.79 10.94 -6.93
CA LYS A 75 -7.94 11.53 -6.23
C LYS A 75 -8.82 10.51 -5.49
N ILE A 76 -8.39 9.27 -5.37
CA ILE A 76 -9.09 8.24 -4.61
C ILE A 76 -9.07 8.61 -3.13
N LYS A 77 -10.22 8.45 -2.47
CA LYS A 77 -10.34 8.62 -1.03
C LYS A 77 -9.70 7.44 -0.30
N GLU A 78 -9.05 7.72 0.83
CA GLU A 78 -8.45 6.73 1.72
C GLU A 78 -9.38 5.53 2.01
N ALA A 79 -10.65 5.80 2.35
CA ALA A 79 -11.64 4.76 2.64
C ALA A 79 -11.88 3.77 1.47
N VAL A 80 -11.75 4.24 0.22
CA VAL A 80 -11.87 3.40 -0.97
C VAL A 80 -10.66 2.49 -1.11
N LEU A 81 -9.43 3.03 -0.91
CA LEU A 81 -8.21 2.21 -0.94
C LEU A 81 -8.24 1.11 0.11
N VAL A 82 -8.66 1.44 1.33
CA VAL A 82 -8.85 0.46 2.42
C VAL A 82 -9.86 -0.61 2.01
N SER A 83 -10.99 -0.21 1.41
CA SER A 83 -12.03 -1.15 0.96
C SER A 83 -11.51 -2.11 -0.10
N VAL A 84 -10.73 -1.63 -1.08
CA VAL A 84 -10.10 -2.48 -2.12
C VAL A 84 -9.13 -3.48 -1.51
N ILE A 85 -8.28 -3.04 -0.57
CA ILE A 85 -7.33 -3.92 0.13
C ILE A 85 -8.08 -5.02 0.89
N LEU A 86 -9.15 -4.66 1.60
CA LEU A 86 -9.96 -5.62 2.37
C LEU A 86 -10.70 -6.61 1.46
N ALA A 87 -11.32 -6.13 0.38
CA ALA A 87 -12.02 -6.96 -0.57
C ALA A 87 -11.07 -7.95 -1.27
N GLY A 88 -9.90 -7.48 -1.72
CA GLY A 88 -8.88 -8.33 -2.34
C GLY A 88 -8.37 -9.42 -1.38
N LYS A 89 -8.17 -9.08 -0.10
CA LYS A 89 -7.76 -10.05 0.93
C LYS A 89 -8.82 -11.12 1.16
N GLU A 90 -10.10 -10.75 1.25
CA GLU A 90 -11.17 -11.73 1.45
C GLU A 90 -11.31 -12.65 0.23
N LEU A 91 -11.28 -12.10 -0.99
CA LEU A 91 -11.33 -12.87 -2.24
C LEU A 91 -10.21 -13.93 -2.30
N LEU A 92 -8.98 -13.54 -1.98
CA LEU A 92 -7.85 -14.46 -2.01
C LEU A 92 -7.94 -15.52 -0.90
N LYS A 93 -8.44 -15.14 0.28
CA LYS A 93 -8.70 -16.08 1.37
C LYS A 93 -9.76 -17.11 1.00
N GLU A 94 -10.83 -16.71 0.31
CA GLU A 94 -11.85 -17.61 -0.24
C GLU A 94 -11.26 -18.60 -1.25
N LYS A 95 -10.25 -18.17 -2.02
CA LYS A 95 -9.47 -19.02 -2.93
C LYS A 95 -8.41 -19.88 -2.22
N GLY A 96 -8.34 -19.83 -0.90
CA GLY A 96 -7.46 -20.67 -0.07
C GLY A 96 -6.02 -20.17 0.05
N PHE A 97 -5.75 -18.89 -0.25
CA PHE A 97 -4.45 -18.28 0.00
C PHE A 97 -4.28 -17.92 1.46
N GLN A 98 -3.08 -18.16 2.01
CA GLN A 98 -2.67 -17.57 3.28
C GLN A 98 -2.09 -16.19 3.02
N ILE A 99 -2.72 -15.17 3.60
CA ILE A 99 -2.29 -13.78 3.46
C ILE A 99 -2.06 -13.19 4.85
N PRO A 100 -0.80 -12.88 5.21
CA PRO A 100 -0.52 -12.12 6.42
C PRO A 100 -1.24 -10.76 6.42
N THR A 101 -1.62 -10.27 7.60
CA THR A 101 -2.34 -9.01 7.74
C THR A 101 -1.66 -7.82 7.04
N TYR A 102 -0.32 -7.83 6.97
CA TYR A 102 0.52 -6.75 6.40
C TYR A 102 1.18 -7.13 5.06
N ALA A 103 0.73 -8.20 4.41
CA ALA A 103 1.34 -8.75 3.20
C ALA A 103 0.86 -8.02 1.93
N PHE A 104 1.09 -6.71 1.85
CA PHE A 104 0.81 -5.95 0.65
C PHE A 104 1.71 -4.72 0.54
N HIS A 105 1.95 -4.27 -0.69
CA HIS A 105 2.69 -3.03 -0.94
C HIS A 105 2.20 -2.34 -2.21
N TYR A 106 2.51 -1.05 -2.35
CA TYR A 106 2.36 -0.34 -3.62
C TYR A 106 3.64 -0.42 -4.44
N SER A 107 3.50 -0.52 -5.75
CA SER A 107 4.57 -0.32 -6.73
C SER A 107 4.08 0.60 -7.83
N VAL A 108 4.99 1.39 -8.37
CA VAL A 108 4.70 2.28 -9.50
C VAL A 108 5.03 1.52 -10.78
N GLU A 109 4.01 1.25 -11.60
CA GLU A 109 4.17 0.67 -12.93
C GLU A 109 3.94 1.76 -14.00
N LEU A 110 4.74 1.74 -15.07
CA LEU A 110 4.57 2.59 -16.27
C LEU A 110 4.35 4.08 -15.96
N ASP A 111 5.08 4.59 -14.97
CA ASP A 111 5.13 5.96 -14.47
C ASP A 111 3.84 6.57 -13.88
N ASN A 112 2.65 6.04 -14.21
CA ASN A 112 1.35 6.64 -13.85
C ASN A 112 0.34 5.66 -13.22
N VAL A 113 0.61 4.35 -13.24
CA VAL A 113 -0.29 3.33 -12.69
C VAL A 113 0.26 2.83 -11.35
N ILE A 114 -0.61 2.68 -10.37
CA ILE A 114 -0.25 2.17 -9.04
C ILE A 114 -0.68 0.71 -8.95
N GLU A 115 0.28 -0.19 -8.85
CA GLU A 115 0.00 -1.60 -8.59
C GLU A 115 -0.04 -1.85 -7.08
N LEU A 116 -1.16 -2.35 -6.58
CA LEU A 116 -1.32 -2.93 -5.25
C LEU A 116 -0.91 -4.40 -5.31
N ARG A 117 0.31 -4.71 -4.86
CA ARG A 117 0.81 -6.08 -4.78
C ARG A 117 0.40 -6.71 -3.46
N MET A 118 -0.41 -7.76 -3.52
CA MET A 118 -0.69 -8.67 -2.42
C MET A 118 0.37 -9.79 -2.43
N LEU A 119 1.02 -10.04 -1.29
CA LEU A 119 1.95 -11.16 -1.16
C LEU A 119 1.17 -12.43 -0.83
N CYS A 120 1.22 -13.38 -1.76
CA CYS A 120 0.50 -14.63 -1.74
C CYS A 120 1.45 -15.79 -1.43
N PHE A 121 1.18 -16.53 -0.37
CA PHE A 121 1.96 -17.71 0.00
C PHE A 121 1.49 -18.92 -0.81
N CYS A 122 1.91 -19.00 -2.07
CA CYS A 122 1.58 -20.08 -2.99
C CYS A 122 2.70 -20.31 -4.01
N ASN A 123 3.03 -21.58 -4.27
CA ASN A 123 4.04 -21.97 -5.26
C ASN A 123 3.42 -22.54 -6.55
N ASN A 124 2.09 -22.62 -6.64
CA ASN A 124 1.37 -23.11 -7.81
C ASN A 124 1.06 -21.92 -8.75
N LEU A 125 1.74 -21.87 -9.89
CA LEU A 125 1.60 -20.80 -10.88
C LEU A 125 0.17 -20.69 -11.44
N ALA A 126 -0.51 -21.80 -11.72
CA ALA A 126 -1.88 -21.75 -12.24
C ALA A 126 -2.83 -21.10 -11.23
N LYS A 127 -2.69 -21.43 -9.94
CA LYS A 127 -3.47 -20.78 -8.88
C LYS A 127 -3.17 -19.29 -8.74
N LEU A 128 -1.92 -18.88 -8.90
CA LEU A 128 -1.53 -17.47 -8.86
C LEU A 128 -2.16 -16.68 -10.02
N VAL A 129 -2.17 -17.25 -11.22
CA VAL A 129 -2.83 -16.63 -12.40
C VAL A 129 -4.33 -16.51 -12.18
N GLU A 130 -5.00 -17.56 -11.70
CA GLU A 130 -6.45 -17.50 -11.37
C GLU A 130 -6.77 -16.47 -10.27
N ALA A 131 -5.82 -16.22 -9.37
CA ALA A 131 -5.94 -15.20 -8.34
C ALA A 131 -5.78 -13.79 -8.91
N ASP A 132 -4.79 -13.57 -9.78
CA ASP A 132 -4.57 -12.30 -10.49
C ASP A 132 -5.78 -11.92 -11.35
N GLU A 133 -6.34 -12.87 -12.11
CA GLU A 133 -7.51 -12.64 -12.94
C GLU A 133 -8.73 -12.24 -12.10
N ALA A 134 -8.95 -12.91 -10.97
CA ALA A 134 -10.06 -12.60 -10.08
C ALA A 134 -9.88 -11.27 -9.35
N LEU A 135 -8.67 -10.91 -8.95
CA LEU A 135 -8.37 -9.60 -8.37
C LEU A 135 -8.58 -8.49 -9.40
N SER A 136 -8.19 -8.71 -10.66
CA SER A 136 -8.44 -7.78 -11.75
C SER A 136 -9.94 -7.57 -11.98
N ALA A 137 -10.71 -8.66 -11.99
CA ALA A 137 -12.17 -8.60 -12.11
C ALA A 137 -12.80 -7.83 -10.92
N LEU A 138 -12.36 -8.11 -9.69
CA LEU A 138 -12.81 -7.38 -8.51
C LEU A 138 -12.55 -5.88 -8.62
N LEU A 139 -11.37 -5.48 -9.11
CA LEU A 139 -11.04 -4.07 -9.26
C LEU A 139 -11.92 -3.38 -10.30
N ILE A 140 -12.22 -4.04 -11.42
CA ILE A 140 -13.16 -3.56 -12.45
C ILE A 140 -14.56 -3.39 -11.86
N ASP A 141 -15.06 -4.39 -11.12
CA ASP A 141 -16.38 -4.30 -10.48
C ASP A 141 -16.44 -3.14 -9.47
N MET A 142 -15.36 -2.89 -8.73
CA MET A 142 -15.25 -1.79 -7.78
C MET A 142 -15.07 -0.43 -8.46
N GLU A 143 -14.45 -0.36 -9.64
CA GLU A 143 -14.38 0.87 -10.45
C GLU A 143 -15.79 1.36 -10.79
N ASP A 144 -16.67 0.44 -11.23
CA ASP A 144 -18.04 0.76 -11.61
C ASP A 144 -18.95 1.07 -10.40
N SER A 145 -18.72 0.40 -9.27
CA SER A 145 -19.64 0.42 -8.12
C SER A 145 -19.21 1.27 -6.93
N VAL A 146 -17.91 1.58 -6.80
CA VAL A 146 -17.33 2.27 -5.64
C VAL A 146 -16.70 3.61 -6.02
N ASP A 147 -15.74 3.60 -6.96
CA ASP A 147 -15.06 4.83 -7.41
C ASP A 147 -14.36 4.63 -8.76
N SER A 148 -14.77 5.40 -9.78
CA SER A 148 -14.21 5.32 -11.13
C SER A 148 -12.73 5.66 -11.23
N ASN A 149 -12.15 6.31 -10.20
CA ASN A 149 -10.73 6.62 -10.19
C ASN A 149 -9.85 5.38 -9.95
N LEU A 150 -10.45 4.23 -9.60
CA LEU A 150 -9.76 2.94 -9.47
C LEU A 150 -9.13 2.45 -10.77
N ILE A 151 -9.52 3.00 -11.93
CA ILE A 151 -8.87 2.79 -13.23
C ILE A 151 -7.35 3.08 -13.21
N ASN A 152 -6.88 3.89 -12.25
CA ASN A 152 -5.45 4.22 -12.08
C ASN A 152 -4.69 3.16 -11.27
N PHE A 153 -5.36 2.09 -10.86
CA PHE A 153 -4.79 1.02 -10.06
C PHE A 153 -4.74 -0.29 -10.84
N ASN A 154 -3.78 -1.12 -10.46
CA ASN A 154 -3.77 -2.54 -10.74
C ASN A 154 -3.68 -3.28 -9.40
N ILE A 155 -4.13 -4.53 -9.34
CA ILE A 155 -4.00 -5.37 -8.15
C ILE A 155 -3.49 -6.74 -8.56
N SER A 156 -2.49 -7.25 -7.85
CA SER A 156 -1.84 -8.52 -8.19
C SER A 156 -1.51 -9.34 -6.95
N CYS A 157 -1.39 -10.64 -7.15
CA CYS A 157 -1.05 -11.68 -6.19
C CYS A 157 0.34 -12.21 -6.55
N ARG A 158 1.37 -11.69 -5.88
CA ARG A 158 2.75 -12.08 -6.12
C ARG A 158 3.17 -13.20 -5.17
N PRO A 159 3.88 -14.24 -5.65
CA PRO A 159 4.37 -15.28 -4.77
C PRO A 159 5.32 -14.69 -3.73
N PHE A 160 5.15 -15.07 -2.46
CA PHE A 160 6.12 -14.75 -1.43
C PHE A 160 7.45 -15.45 -1.73
N ASN A 161 8.50 -14.68 -2.00
CA ASN A 161 9.83 -15.22 -2.28
C ASN A 161 10.80 -14.86 -1.16
N SER A 162 11.18 -15.84 -0.33
CA SER A 162 12.11 -15.63 0.79
C SER A 162 13.53 -15.25 0.37
N SER A 163 13.94 -15.53 -0.88
CA SER A 163 15.27 -15.15 -1.40
C SER A 163 15.35 -13.69 -1.85
N HIS A 164 14.20 -13.07 -2.12
CA HIS A 164 14.09 -11.61 -2.26
C HIS A 164 13.54 -11.09 -0.94
N GLY A 165 14.35 -11.23 0.12
CA GLY A 165 13.97 -10.82 1.46
C GLY A 165 13.38 -9.42 1.42
N ILE A 166 12.14 -9.28 1.92
CA ILE A 166 11.30 -8.07 2.04
C ILE A 166 12.09 -6.82 1.61
N GLY A 167 12.23 -6.68 0.29
CA GLY A 167 13.10 -5.68 -0.32
C GLY A 167 12.22 -4.50 -0.66
N CYS A 168 12.02 -3.65 0.35
CA CYS A 168 11.48 -2.31 0.19
C CYS A 168 12.33 -1.48 -0.79
#